data_AF-A0A8T5XZX4-F1
#
_entry.id   AF-A0A8T5XZX4-F1
#
_cell.length_a   1.000
_cell.length_b   1.000
_cell.length_c   1.000
_cell.angle_alpha   90.00
_cell.angle_beta   90.00
_cell.angle_gamma   90.00
#
_symmetry.space_group_name_H-M   'P 1'
#
loop_
_entity.id
_entity.type
_entity.pdbx_description
1 polymer ?
#
loop_
_entity_poly.entity_id
_entity_poly.type
_entity_poly.pdbx_seq_one_letter_code
_entity_poly.pdbx_strand_id
1 'polypeptide(L)'
;MTDNSYKAVMDRRNDIMKQAVGMDYSRYTMGKLAFDYEGMMKEAGYSLDEVVSIQRDAGVGNTPLLELKNITALVRKFAPAGKGARIFLKDEAANPSGSFKARRAALAVYHAAKHGYKGVVAATSGNYGAAVASQAAMKNLRSIIVQEAFDSRGVFQPEIAEKGRACEAYGAEVLQLSVGPELFYVFLRTLEDTGYFNASLYTPYAIAGVETLGWEIEQQLREQHGLKPDTVVVTHAGGGNLTGTARGLIKAGCVDVEIVAASVDLSGLHMASDQDFNRKSFTTGHTGFGVPFATWPDRADVPKNAARPLRYMDRYVTITQGEAFYVTELLAQLEGLERGPAGNTSLAAAIALAAEMDQDKVLVVQETEYTGAGKHVSAQLSFARANGIKISVGDPAENKPGETIVLPEHPRQIKAVETDLDDLRKSYIKNALKQFEAIDLCAEDIKFLAEDCRASIDWVQEQLRAQGGR
;
A
#
# COMPACT_ATOMS: atom_id res chain seq x y z
N MET A 1 4.69 -37.47 -13.90
CA MET A 1 5.25 -36.30 -13.21
C MET A 1 4.51 -35.08 -13.72
N THR A 2 4.13 -34.16 -12.86
CA THR A 2 3.56 -32.87 -13.28
C THR A 2 4.60 -32.10 -14.08
N ASP A 3 4.23 -31.52 -15.23
CA ASP A 3 5.13 -30.68 -16.04
C ASP A 3 5.41 -29.38 -15.29
N ASN A 4 6.68 -29.15 -14.95
CA ASN A 4 7.11 -27.99 -14.18
C ASN A 4 7.87 -26.97 -15.04
N SER A 5 7.75 -27.03 -16.37
CA SER A 5 8.23 -25.95 -17.23
C SER A 5 7.52 -24.64 -16.89
N TYR A 6 8.22 -23.50 -17.07
CA TYR A 6 7.67 -22.17 -16.78
C TYR A 6 6.30 -21.95 -17.44
N LYS A 7 6.19 -22.32 -18.73
CA LYS A 7 4.94 -22.21 -19.48
C LYS A 7 3.82 -23.05 -18.86
N ALA A 8 4.09 -24.32 -18.55
CA ALA A 8 3.09 -25.21 -17.98
C ALA A 8 2.57 -24.76 -16.61
N VAL A 9 3.42 -24.13 -15.78
CA VAL A 9 3.00 -23.55 -14.48
C VAL A 9 2.17 -22.30 -14.69
N MET A 10 2.56 -21.42 -15.61
CA MET A 10 1.82 -20.20 -15.94
C MET A 10 0.44 -20.50 -16.53
N ASP A 11 0.33 -21.55 -17.35
CA ASP A 11 -0.93 -21.98 -17.98
C ASP A 11 -1.96 -22.45 -16.92
N ARG A 12 -1.49 -23.04 -15.81
CA ARG A 12 -2.35 -23.51 -14.70
C ARG A 12 -2.44 -22.55 -13.50
N ARG A 13 -1.92 -21.33 -13.61
CA ARG A 13 -1.85 -20.37 -12.49
C ARG A 13 -3.21 -20.12 -11.82
N ASN A 14 -4.28 -20.07 -12.60
CA ASN A 14 -5.62 -19.77 -12.09
C ASN A 14 -6.13 -20.90 -11.20
N ASP A 15 -5.82 -22.15 -11.55
CA ASP A 15 -6.19 -23.33 -10.76
C ASP A 15 -5.40 -23.40 -9.46
N ILE A 16 -4.08 -23.14 -9.52
CA ILE A 16 -3.22 -23.03 -8.33
C ILE A 16 -3.78 -21.95 -7.39
N MET A 17 -4.10 -20.77 -7.92
CA MET A 17 -4.65 -19.66 -7.15
C MET A 17 -6.02 -19.98 -6.55
N LYS A 18 -6.92 -20.63 -7.31
CA LYS A 18 -8.24 -21.04 -6.82
C LYS A 18 -8.10 -21.99 -5.63
N GLN A 19 -7.20 -22.96 -5.70
CA GLN A 19 -6.94 -23.91 -4.62
C GLN A 19 -6.30 -23.24 -3.39
N ALA A 20 -5.34 -22.35 -3.62
CA ALA A 20 -4.59 -21.69 -2.55
C ALA A 20 -5.38 -20.60 -1.81
N VAL A 21 -6.29 -19.90 -2.49
CA VAL A 21 -7.12 -18.82 -1.90
C VAL A 21 -8.45 -19.37 -1.38
N GLY A 22 -8.96 -20.45 -1.98
CA GLY A 22 -10.27 -21.01 -1.64
C GLY A 22 -11.44 -20.16 -2.16
N MET A 23 -11.20 -19.24 -3.10
CA MET A 23 -12.22 -18.36 -3.68
C MET A 23 -12.35 -18.57 -5.19
N ASP A 24 -13.58 -18.73 -5.66
CA ASP A 24 -13.89 -18.81 -7.09
C ASP A 24 -14.32 -17.44 -7.62
N TYR A 25 -13.34 -16.68 -8.12
CA TYR A 25 -13.56 -15.34 -8.66
C TYR A 25 -14.49 -15.30 -9.88
N SER A 26 -14.71 -16.42 -10.57
CA SER A 26 -15.62 -16.46 -11.73
C SER A 26 -17.07 -16.17 -11.37
N ARG A 27 -17.45 -16.39 -10.10
CA ARG A 27 -18.81 -16.15 -9.57
C ARG A 27 -19.20 -14.67 -9.54
N TYR A 28 -18.23 -13.76 -9.58
CA TYR A 28 -18.48 -12.32 -9.57
C TYR A 28 -18.49 -11.70 -10.95
N THR A 29 -18.09 -12.43 -12.00
CA THR A 29 -18.05 -11.90 -13.36
C THR A 29 -19.46 -11.51 -13.80
N MET A 30 -19.66 -10.23 -14.12
CA MET A 30 -20.96 -9.70 -14.59
C MET A 30 -20.93 -9.32 -16.07
N GLY A 31 -19.77 -8.87 -16.56
CA GLY A 31 -19.55 -8.48 -17.95
C GLY A 31 -18.22 -9.02 -18.45
N LYS A 32 -17.71 -8.42 -19.54
CA LYS A 32 -16.39 -8.78 -20.05
C LYS A 32 -15.28 -8.23 -19.16
N LEU A 33 -15.52 -7.06 -18.60
CA LEU A 33 -14.64 -6.38 -17.66
C LEU A 33 -15.26 -6.32 -16.25
N ALA A 34 -16.55 -6.01 -16.19
CA ALA A 34 -17.28 -5.83 -14.93
C ALA A 34 -17.32 -7.09 -14.08
N PHE A 35 -17.19 -6.88 -12.77
CA PHE A 35 -17.49 -7.87 -11.76
C PHE A 35 -18.19 -7.22 -10.57
N ASP A 36 -18.94 -8.03 -9.82
CA ASP A 36 -19.62 -7.60 -8.60
C ASP A 36 -18.61 -7.34 -7.47
N TYR A 37 -18.02 -6.15 -7.47
CA TYR A 37 -17.02 -5.74 -6.48
C TYR A 37 -17.59 -5.77 -5.05
N GLU A 38 -18.80 -5.26 -4.84
CA GLU A 38 -19.38 -5.22 -3.49
C GLU A 38 -19.84 -6.61 -3.04
N GLY A 39 -20.33 -7.47 -3.94
CA GLY A 39 -20.57 -8.88 -3.66
C GLY A 39 -19.29 -9.61 -3.27
N MET A 40 -18.19 -9.38 -4.00
CA MET A 40 -16.87 -9.95 -3.70
C MET A 40 -16.35 -9.47 -2.33
N MET A 41 -16.51 -8.18 -2.02
CA MET A 41 -16.15 -7.62 -0.71
C MET A 41 -17.00 -8.20 0.42
N LYS A 42 -18.28 -8.51 0.18
CA LYS A 42 -19.16 -9.17 1.16
C LYS A 42 -18.80 -10.65 1.40
N GLU A 43 -18.31 -11.36 0.39
CA GLU A 43 -17.88 -12.77 0.55
C GLU A 43 -16.63 -12.92 1.41
N ALA A 44 -15.92 -11.83 1.76
CA ALA A 44 -14.95 -11.85 2.86
C ALA A 44 -15.55 -12.53 4.12
N GLY A 45 -16.87 -12.40 4.34
CA GLY A 45 -17.61 -13.22 5.28
C GLY A 45 -17.39 -12.87 6.75
N TYR A 46 -16.85 -11.67 7.01
CA TYR A 46 -16.61 -11.13 8.34
C TYR A 46 -17.22 -9.74 8.46
N SER A 47 -18.06 -9.55 9.48
CA SER A 47 -18.50 -8.23 9.92
C SER A 47 -17.34 -7.44 10.51
N LEU A 48 -17.48 -6.11 10.58
CA LEU A 48 -16.43 -5.25 11.14
C LEU A 48 -16.09 -5.64 12.59
N ASP A 49 -17.10 -5.96 13.41
CA ASP A 49 -16.92 -6.37 14.81
C ASP A 49 -16.18 -7.71 14.92
N GLU A 50 -16.46 -8.67 14.03
CA GLU A 50 -15.70 -9.93 13.95
C GLU A 50 -14.24 -9.66 13.58
N VAL A 51 -13.99 -8.77 12.61
CA VAL A 51 -12.62 -8.40 12.23
C VAL A 51 -11.89 -7.75 13.41
N VAL A 52 -12.53 -6.82 14.13
CA VAL A 52 -11.97 -6.19 15.34
C VAL A 52 -11.67 -7.24 16.40
N SER A 53 -12.56 -8.22 16.62
CA SER A 53 -12.33 -9.31 17.58
C SER A 53 -11.14 -10.17 17.18
N ILE A 54 -11.07 -10.60 15.91
CA ILE A 54 -9.97 -11.41 15.38
C ILE A 54 -8.63 -10.68 15.52
N GLN A 55 -8.60 -9.39 15.20
CA GLN A 55 -7.40 -8.57 15.33
C GLN A 55 -6.99 -8.40 16.79
N ARG A 56 -7.93 -8.09 17.68
CA ARG A 56 -7.67 -7.97 19.12
C ARG A 56 -7.08 -9.26 19.71
N ASP A 57 -7.62 -10.42 19.34
CA ASP A 57 -7.13 -11.73 19.79
C ASP A 57 -5.68 -12.01 19.31
N ALA A 58 -5.24 -11.33 18.25
CA ALA A 58 -3.89 -11.44 17.71
C ALA A 58 -2.99 -10.23 18.08
N GLY A 59 -3.44 -9.37 19.00
CA GLY A 59 -2.71 -8.16 19.40
C GLY A 59 -2.60 -7.09 18.31
N VAL A 60 -3.49 -7.13 17.31
CA VAL A 60 -3.54 -6.23 16.16
C VAL A 60 -4.68 -5.22 16.32
N GLY A 61 -4.47 -4.02 15.80
CA GLY A 61 -5.47 -2.95 15.87
C GLY A 61 -5.49 -2.23 17.21
N ASN A 62 -6.46 -1.32 17.37
CA ASN A 62 -6.53 -0.36 18.47
C ASN A 62 -5.19 0.37 18.72
N THR A 63 -4.46 0.67 17.65
CA THR A 63 -3.18 1.37 17.73
C THR A 63 -3.37 2.82 18.19
N PRO A 64 -2.36 3.46 18.79
CA PRO A 64 -2.48 4.83 19.25
C PRO A 64 -2.80 5.82 18.11
N LEU A 65 -3.65 6.81 18.41
CA LEU A 65 -3.81 8.01 17.61
C LEU A 65 -3.15 9.18 18.37
N LEU A 66 -2.09 9.73 17.80
CA LEU A 66 -1.24 10.73 18.47
C LEU A 66 -1.40 12.09 17.78
N GLU A 67 -1.66 13.15 18.55
CA GLU A 67 -1.56 14.51 18.02
C GLU A 67 -0.09 14.95 17.97
N LEU A 68 0.42 15.26 16.77
CA LEU A 68 1.79 15.69 16.55
C LEU A 68 1.92 17.20 16.82
N LYS A 69 1.92 17.56 18.10
CA LYS A 69 1.85 18.96 18.54
C LYS A 69 3.08 19.77 18.14
N ASN A 70 4.27 19.18 18.19
CA ASN A 70 5.51 19.88 17.88
C ASN A 70 5.65 20.11 16.37
N ILE A 71 5.30 19.11 15.55
CA ILE A 71 5.26 19.25 14.10
C ILE A 71 4.16 20.22 13.68
N THR A 72 2.97 20.15 14.28
CA THR A 72 1.89 21.14 14.04
C THR A 72 2.35 22.56 14.36
N ALA A 73 3.01 22.76 15.51
CA ALA A 73 3.58 24.06 15.88
C ALA A 73 4.67 24.53 14.91
N LEU A 74 5.49 23.61 14.39
CA LEU A 74 6.49 23.91 13.37
C LEU A 74 5.84 24.35 12.06
N VAL A 75 4.82 23.63 11.57
CA VAL A 75 4.06 23.98 10.35
C VAL A 75 3.51 25.40 10.46
N ARG A 76 2.90 25.74 11.60
CA ARG A 76 2.34 27.08 11.85
C ARG A 76 3.38 28.21 11.82
N LYS A 77 4.68 27.93 11.95
CA LYS A 77 5.73 28.97 11.84
C LYS A 77 5.95 29.45 10.41
N PHE A 78 5.64 28.63 9.41
CA PHE A 78 5.84 28.97 8.00
C PHE A 78 4.53 28.97 7.19
N ALA A 79 3.43 28.47 7.76
CA ALA A 79 2.10 28.59 7.17
C ALA A 79 1.61 30.07 7.18
N PRO A 80 0.73 30.46 6.23
CA PRO A 80 0.05 31.75 6.29
C PRO A 80 -0.76 31.95 7.58
N ALA A 81 -1.07 33.21 7.91
CA ALA A 81 -1.88 33.53 9.08
C ALA A 81 -3.25 32.83 9.03
N GLY A 82 -3.65 32.17 10.12
CA GLY A 82 -4.89 31.39 10.21
C GLY A 82 -4.80 29.96 9.66
N LYS A 83 -3.65 29.57 9.09
CA LYS A 83 -3.40 28.22 8.54
C LYS A 83 -2.54 27.36 9.48
N GLY A 84 -2.37 26.09 9.14
CA GLY A 84 -1.64 25.10 9.93
C GLY A 84 -2.58 24.19 10.72
N ALA A 85 -3.25 23.30 9.99
CA ALA A 85 -4.17 22.30 10.55
C ALA A 85 -3.51 21.41 11.61
N ARG A 86 -4.34 20.83 12.49
CA ARG A 86 -3.89 19.88 13.50
C ARG A 86 -3.52 18.56 12.83
N ILE A 87 -2.31 18.07 13.07
CA ILE A 87 -1.82 16.83 12.49
C ILE A 87 -1.94 15.72 13.54
N PHE A 88 -2.68 14.67 13.20
CA PHE A 88 -2.78 13.44 13.96
C PHE A 88 -2.05 12.31 13.23
N LEU A 89 -1.49 11.36 13.98
CA LEU A 89 -0.76 10.22 13.48
C LEU A 89 -1.35 8.94 14.04
N LYS A 90 -1.80 8.06 13.17
CA LYS A 90 -2.21 6.71 13.54
C LYS A 90 -0.99 5.80 13.55
N ASP A 91 -0.48 5.48 14.74
CA ASP A 91 0.82 4.84 14.93
C ASP A 91 0.76 3.32 14.72
N GLU A 92 0.67 2.94 13.45
CA GLU A 92 0.55 1.54 13.01
C GLU A 92 1.80 0.69 13.26
N ALA A 93 2.94 1.31 13.62
CA ALA A 93 4.12 0.63 14.12
C ALA A 93 3.87 -0.09 15.46
N ALA A 94 2.81 0.26 16.20
CA ALA A 94 2.44 -0.39 17.44
C ALA A 94 1.84 -1.81 17.25
N ASN A 95 1.51 -2.20 16.02
CA ASN A 95 1.10 -3.57 15.74
C ASN A 95 2.25 -4.57 15.95
N PRO A 96 1.99 -5.87 16.17
CA PRO A 96 3.02 -6.87 16.52
C PRO A 96 4.13 -7.00 15.48
N SER A 97 3.80 -6.88 14.19
CA SER A 97 4.77 -6.93 13.10
C SER A 97 5.37 -5.56 12.75
N GLY A 98 5.03 -4.50 13.50
CA GLY A 98 5.57 -3.17 13.32
C GLY A 98 4.97 -2.36 12.16
N SER A 99 3.82 -2.73 11.59
CA SER A 99 3.13 -1.87 10.61
C SER A 99 1.66 -2.26 10.44
N PHE A 100 0.90 -1.46 9.70
CA PHE A 100 -0.52 -1.72 9.40
C PHE A 100 -0.76 -3.06 8.70
N LYS A 101 0.28 -3.64 8.11
CA LYS A 101 0.20 -4.91 7.38
C LYS A 101 -0.19 -6.07 8.30
N ALA A 102 -0.02 -5.93 9.62
CA ALA A 102 -0.56 -6.86 10.59
C ALA A 102 -2.10 -6.98 10.50
N ARG A 103 -2.82 -5.90 10.19
CA ARG A 103 -4.28 -5.87 10.10
C ARG A 103 -4.83 -6.84 9.05
N ARG A 104 -4.22 -6.82 7.86
CA ARG A 104 -4.57 -7.75 6.78
C ARG A 104 -4.08 -9.17 7.04
N ALA A 105 -2.87 -9.32 7.57
CA ALA A 105 -2.30 -10.63 7.87
C ALA A 105 -3.11 -11.36 8.94
N ALA A 106 -3.57 -10.65 9.98
CA ALA A 106 -4.39 -11.23 11.05
C ALA A 106 -5.63 -11.93 10.49
N LEU A 107 -6.35 -11.27 9.58
CA LEU A 107 -7.56 -11.85 9.01
C LEU A 107 -7.27 -12.96 8.00
N ALA A 108 -6.26 -12.79 7.14
CA ALA A 108 -5.86 -13.80 6.16
C ALA A 108 -5.38 -15.10 6.85
N VAL A 109 -4.52 -14.98 7.86
CA VAL A 109 -4.00 -16.13 8.63
C VAL A 109 -5.08 -16.76 9.49
N TYR A 110 -5.96 -15.96 10.11
CA TYR A 110 -7.12 -16.48 10.82
C TYR A 110 -8.02 -17.30 9.89
N HIS A 111 -8.31 -16.79 8.70
CA HIS A 111 -9.10 -17.50 7.70
C HIS A 111 -8.42 -18.82 7.28
N ALA A 112 -7.11 -18.81 7.05
CA ALA A 112 -6.35 -20.03 6.74
C ALA A 112 -6.44 -21.07 7.87
N ALA A 113 -6.24 -20.65 9.13
CA ALA A 113 -6.34 -21.52 10.29
C ALA A 113 -7.75 -22.10 10.45
N LYS A 114 -8.79 -21.26 10.30
CA LYS A 114 -10.21 -21.67 10.37
C LYS A 114 -10.56 -22.75 9.34
N HIS A 115 -9.94 -22.71 8.15
CA HIS A 115 -10.16 -23.69 7.08
C HIS A 115 -9.19 -24.89 7.12
N GLY A 116 -8.36 -25.00 8.16
CA GLY A 116 -7.53 -26.18 8.39
C GLY A 116 -6.24 -26.26 7.56
N TYR A 117 -5.85 -25.17 6.89
CA TYR A 117 -4.57 -25.09 6.18
C TYR A 117 -3.40 -25.31 7.15
N LYS A 118 -2.34 -25.97 6.68
CA LYS A 118 -1.14 -26.29 7.48
C LYS A 118 -0.10 -25.18 7.50
N GLY A 119 -0.23 -24.22 6.60
CA GLY A 119 0.65 -23.08 6.48
C GLY A 119 0.13 -22.05 5.51
N VAL A 120 0.89 -20.96 5.41
CA VAL A 120 0.62 -19.81 4.54
C VAL A 120 1.84 -19.48 3.69
N VAL A 121 1.60 -18.96 2.49
CA VAL A 121 2.65 -18.41 1.61
C VAL A 121 2.28 -16.98 1.24
N ALA A 122 3.27 -16.09 1.20
CA ALA A 122 3.11 -14.74 0.67
C ALA A 122 4.32 -14.34 -0.18
N ALA A 123 4.06 -13.60 -1.27
CA ALA A 123 5.08 -12.99 -2.10
C ALA A 123 5.16 -11.48 -1.83
N THR A 124 6.31 -10.98 -1.35
CA THR A 124 6.44 -9.59 -0.91
C THR A 124 7.89 -9.18 -0.64
N SER A 125 8.22 -7.91 -0.88
CA SER A 125 9.49 -7.29 -0.50
C SER A 125 9.66 -7.07 1.02
N GLY A 126 8.62 -7.31 1.84
CA GLY A 126 8.88 -7.87 3.18
C GLY A 126 8.07 -7.35 4.36
N ASN A 127 7.58 -6.10 4.42
CA ASN A 127 6.78 -5.66 5.59
C ASN A 127 5.51 -6.53 5.76
N TYR A 128 4.92 -6.97 4.63
CA TYR A 128 3.79 -7.89 4.68
C TYR A 128 4.25 -9.32 5.03
N GLY A 129 5.44 -9.71 4.60
CA GLY A 129 6.01 -11.00 4.93
C GLY A 129 6.21 -11.15 6.43
N ALA A 130 6.76 -10.10 7.06
CA ALA A 130 6.90 -10.02 8.52
C ALA A 130 5.53 -10.06 9.22
N ALA A 131 4.51 -9.41 8.66
CA ALA A 131 3.15 -9.48 9.18
C ALA A 131 2.53 -10.88 9.07
N VAL A 132 2.64 -11.54 7.91
CA VAL A 132 2.15 -12.90 7.69
C VAL A 132 2.89 -13.89 8.60
N ALA A 133 4.21 -13.79 8.70
CA ALA A 133 5.03 -14.63 9.57
C ALA A 133 4.67 -14.44 11.05
N SER A 134 4.57 -13.19 11.51
CA SER A 134 4.15 -12.85 12.88
C SER A 134 2.79 -13.48 13.23
N GLN A 135 1.80 -13.30 12.37
CA GLN A 135 0.44 -13.79 12.61
C GLN A 135 0.36 -15.32 12.47
N ALA A 136 1.11 -15.92 11.53
CA ALA A 136 1.20 -17.37 11.36
C ALA A 136 1.80 -18.03 12.60
N ALA A 137 2.87 -17.46 13.16
CA ALA A 137 3.48 -17.93 14.40
C ALA A 137 2.47 -17.93 15.55
N MET A 138 1.67 -16.86 15.72
CA MET A 138 0.61 -16.78 16.75
C MET A 138 -0.50 -17.82 16.57
N LYS A 139 -0.73 -18.32 15.35
CA LYS A 139 -1.74 -19.34 15.04
C LYS A 139 -1.15 -20.74 14.84
N ASN A 140 0.13 -20.95 15.13
CA ASN A 140 0.85 -22.22 14.92
C ASN A 140 0.75 -22.73 13.46
N LEU A 141 0.77 -21.83 12.49
CA LEU A 141 0.86 -22.16 11.07
C LEU A 141 2.30 -22.03 10.59
N ARG A 142 2.72 -22.91 9.68
CA ARG A 142 3.99 -22.74 8.97
C ARG A 142 3.88 -21.55 8.02
N SER A 143 4.97 -20.83 7.77
CA SER A 143 4.97 -19.70 6.85
C SER A 143 6.17 -19.72 5.92
N ILE A 144 5.92 -19.52 4.63
CA ILE A 144 6.96 -19.34 3.61
C ILE A 144 6.79 -17.97 2.98
N ILE A 145 7.85 -17.16 2.99
CA ILE A 145 7.85 -15.82 2.40
C ILE A 145 8.75 -15.83 1.17
N VAL A 146 8.17 -15.57 0.00
CA VAL A 146 8.92 -15.41 -1.25
C VAL A 146 9.25 -13.92 -1.43
N GLN A 147 10.53 -13.59 -1.42
CA GLN A 147 11.00 -12.21 -1.34
C GLN A 147 11.92 -11.88 -2.53
N GLU A 148 11.61 -10.79 -3.24
CA GLU A 148 12.57 -10.11 -4.11
C GLU A 148 13.58 -9.36 -3.23
N ALA A 149 14.84 -9.79 -3.26
CA ALA A 149 15.83 -9.38 -2.26
C ALA A 149 17.02 -8.60 -2.84
N PHE A 150 17.44 -8.92 -4.07
CA PHE A 150 18.65 -8.39 -4.68
C PHE A 150 18.50 -8.19 -6.20
N ASP A 151 19.43 -7.46 -6.81
CA ASP A 151 19.56 -7.36 -8.27
C ASP A 151 20.48 -8.46 -8.84
N SER A 152 20.66 -8.54 -10.15
CA SER A 152 21.52 -9.53 -10.82
C SER A 152 22.98 -9.50 -10.38
N ARG A 153 23.43 -8.43 -9.71
CA ARG A 153 24.78 -8.30 -9.14
C ARG A 153 24.88 -8.90 -7.73
N GLY A 154 23.77 -9.38 -7.16
CA GLY A 154 23.68 -9.89 -5.79
C GLY A 154 23.62 -8.78 -4.74
N VAL A 155 23.31 -7.54 -5.13
CA VAL A 155 23.28 -6.40 -4.20
C VAL A 155 21.91 -6.29 -3.54
N PHE A 156 21.88 -6.44 -2.22
CA PHE A 156 20.68 -6.31 -1.39
C PHE A 156 20.39 -4.86 -1.02
N GLN A 157 19.11 -4.50 -1.01
CA GLN A 157 18.69 -3.27 -0.32
C GLN A 157 18.70 -3.51 1.19
N PRO A 158 19.29 -2.61 2.00
CA PRO A 158 19.35 -2.76 3.45
C PRO A 158 17.97 -2.96 4.08
N GLU A 159 16.96 -2.26 3.58
CA GLU A 159 15.60 -2.36 4.10
C GLU A 159 15.00 -3.75 3.84
N ILE A 160 15.22 -4.31 2.65
CA ILE A 160 14.68 -5.62 2.28
C ILE A 160 15.34 -6.72 3.11
N ALA A 161 16.66 -6.64 3.29
CA ALA A 161 17.40 -7.56 4.14
C ALA A 161 16.88 -7.52 5.59
N GLU A 162 16.62 -6.33 6.13
CA GLU A 162 16.03 -6.17 7.47
C GLU A 162 14.63 -6.79 7.56
N LYS A 163 13.79 -6.61 6.53
CA LYS A 163 12.47 -7.23 6.47
C LYS A 163 12.56 -8.76 6.38
N GLY A 164 13.52 -9.29 5.64
CA GLY A 164 13.79 -10.74 5.56
C GLY A 164 14.15 -11.31 6.92
N ARG A 165 15.08 -10.68 7.64
CA ARG A 165 15.45 -11.07 9.01
C ARG A 165 14.27 -11.04 9.98
N ALA A 166 13.38 -10.06 9.85
CA ALA A 166 12.15 -10.02 10.65
C ALA A 166 11.26 -11.23 10.37
N CYS A 167 11.14 -11.68 9.11
CA CYS A 167 10.40 -12.91 8.79
C CYS A 167 11.06 -14.14 9.41
N GLU A 168 12.38 -14.28 9.30
CA GLU A 168 13.15 -15.39 9.88
C GLU A 168 13.03 -15.43 11.41
N ALA A 169 13.04 -14.27 12.08
CA ALA A 169 12.88 -14.16 13.52
C ALA A 169 11.50 -14.68 14.01
N TYR A 170 10.46 -14.59 13.16
CA TYR A 170 9.15 -15.18 13.43
C TYR A 170 9.06 -16.68 13.05
N GLY A 171 10.15 -17.28 12.58
CA GLY A 171 10.22 -18.70 12.21
C GLY A 171 9.74 -18.99 10.78
N ALA A 172 9.63 -17.99 9.92
CA ALA A 172 9.32 -18.22 8.51
C ALA A 172 10.52 -18.76 7.74
N GLU A 173 10.24 -19.63 6.76
CA GLU A 173 11.19 -19.91 5.69
C GLU A 173 11.15 -18.76 4.68
N VAL A 174 12.30 -18.20 4.34
CA VAL A 174 12.39 -17.06 3.41
C VAL A 174 13.10 -17.48 2.13
N LEU A 175 12.37 -17.48 1.03
CA LEU A 175 12.89 -17.77 -0.31
C LEU A 175 13.30 -16.45 -0.96
N GLN A 176 14.59 -16.12 -0.88
CA GLN A 176 15.15 -14.89 -1.44
C GLN A 176 15.53 -15.08 -2.91
N LEU A 177 15.04 -14.19 -3.76
CA LEU A 177 15.24 -14.23 -5.21
C LEU A 177 15.75 -12.88 -5.72
N SER A 178 16.36 -12.88 -6.91
CA SER A 178 16.60 -11.63 -7.62
C SER A 178 15.28 -10.99 -8.07
N VAL A 179 15.30 -9.69 -8.27
CA VAL A 179 14.20 -8.99 -8.95
C VAL A 179 14.02 -9.59 -10.36
N GLY A 180 12.80 -10.01 -10.69
CA GLY A 180 12.53 -10.62 -11.98
C GLY A 180 11.28 -11.50 -12.02
N PRO A 181 10.98 -12.07 -13.20
CA PRO A 181 9.78 -12.88 -13.42
C PRO A 181 9.79 -14.21 -12.64
N GLU A 182 10.96 -14.67 -12.19
CA GLU A 182 11.11 -15.93 -11.46
C GLU A 182 10.35 -15.94 -10.14
N LEU A 183 10.17 -14.78 -9.50
CA LEU A 183 9.45 -14.67 -8.23
C LEU A 183 8.03 -15.23 -8.32
N PHE A 184 7.30 -14.90 -9.40
CA PHE A 184 5.93 -15.37 -9.55
C PHE A 184 5.88 -16.88 -9.85
N TYR A 185 6.83 -17.38 -10.64
CA TYR A 185 6.96 -18.82 -10.88
C TYR A 185 7.24 -19.58 -9.58
N VAL A 186 8.24 -19.16 -8.80
CA VAL A 186 8.60 -19.79 -7.53
C VAL A 186 7.42 -19.74 -6.56
N PHE A 187 6.73 -18.61 -6.48
CA PHE A 187 5.54 -18.47 -5.65
C PHE A 187 4.43 -19.47 -6.00
N LEU A 188 4.08 -19.62 -7.28
CA LEU A 188 3.09 -20.60 -7.72
C LEU A 188 3.54 -22.04 -7.44
N ARG A 189 4.82 -22.35 -7.65
CA ARG A 189 5.40 -23.65 -7.31
C ARG A 189 5.30 -23.93 -5.81
N THR A 190 5.66 -22.98 -4.97
CA THR A 190 5.57 -23.12 -3.51
C THR A 190 4.13 -23.40 -3.06
N LEU A 191 3.14 -22.70 -3.62
CA LEU A 191 1.73 -22.96 -3.33
C LEU A 191 1.31 -24.37 -3.74
N GLU A 192 1.64 -24.80 -4.97
CA GLU A 192 1.28 -26.13 -5.48
C GLU A 192 1.96 -27.26 -4.69
N ASP A 193 3.24 -27.11 -4.36
CA ASP A 193 4.03 -28.15 -3.70
C ASP A 193 3.71 -28.31 -2.21
N THR A 194 3.25 -27.24 -1.56
CA THR A 194 2.95 -27.25 -0.12
C THR A 194 1.46 -27.40 0.20
N GLY A 195 0.57 -27.01 -0.73
CA GLY A 195 -0.86 -26.90 -0.48
C GLY A 195 -1.21 -25.84 0.59
N TYR A 196 -0.29 -24.91 0.86
CA TYR A 196 -0.51 -23.84 1.82
C TYR A 196 -1.42 -22.76 1.27
N PHE A 197 -2.04 -22.01 2.18
CA PHE A 197 -2.93 -20.92 1.83
C PHE A 197 -2.14 -19.74 1.23
N ASN A 198 -2.65 -19.14 0.15
CA ASN A 198 -2.12 -17.87 -0.33
C ASN A 198 -2.66 -16.73 0.55
N ALA A 199 -1.81 -16.20 1.42
CA ALA A 199 -2.09 -14.98 2.16
C ALA A 199 -1.91 -13.75 1.26
N SER A 200 -2.67 -13.63 0.17
CA SER A 200 -2.50 -12.51 -0.79
C SER A 200 -2.93 -11.17 -0.20
N LEU A 201 -2.19 -10.12 -0.56
CA LEU A 201 -2.47 -8.71 -0.26
C LEU A 201 -3.78 -8.21 -0.88
N TYR A 202 -4.33 -8.89 -1.88
CA TYR A 202 -5.34 -8.31 -2.77
C TYR A 202 -6.70 -9.00 -2.70
N THR A 203 -6.87 -9.88 -1.71
CA THR A 203 -8.10 -10.61 -1.44
C THR A 203 -9.11 -9.73 -0.68
N PRO A 204 -10.42 -10.02 -0.77
CA PRO A 204 -11.46 -9.29 -0.05
C PRO A 204 -11.23 -9.22 1.46
N TYR A 205 -10.85 -10.35 2.07
CA TYR A 205 -10.55 -10.41 3.50
C TYR A 205 -9.27 -9.64 3.85
N ALA A 206 -8.24 -9.59 2.99
CA ALA A 206 -7.08 -8.75 3.24
C ALA A 206 -7.43 -7.25 3.25
N ILE A 207 -8.40 -6.81 2.45
CA ILE A 207 -8.89 -5.42 2.46
C ILE A 207 -9.83 -5.18 3.65
N ALA A 208 -10.73 -6.12 3.95
CA ALA A 208 -11.61 -6.06 5.13
C ALA A 208 -10.81 -5.92 6.43
N GLY A 209 -9.65 -6.59 6.53
CA GLY A 209 -8.73 -6.42 7.65
C GLY A 209 -8.26 -4.97 7.83
N VAL A 210 -8.08 -4.21 6.75
CA VAL A 210 -7.63 -2.80 6.84
C VAL A 210 -8.80 -1.85 7.15
N GLU A 211 -10.05 -2.24 6.94
CA GLU A 211 -11.22 -1.38 7.21
C GLU A 211 -11.33 -0.95 8.69
N THR A 212 -10.81 -1.77 9.62
CA THR A 212 -10.72 -1.40 11.04
C THR A 212 -9.89 -0.16 11.27
N LEU A 213 -8.91 0.12 10.41
CA LEU A 213 -8.02 1.26 10.53
C LEU A 213 -8.75 2.59 10.33
N GLY A 214 -9.52 2.69 9.25
CA GLY A 214 -10.35 3.87 8.99
C GLY A 214 -11.45 4.05 10.04
N TRP A 215 -12.05 2.95 10.48
CA TRP A 215 -13.04 2.99 11.55
C TRP A 215 -12.44 3.47 12.88
N GLU A 216 -11.28 2.95 13.28
CA GLU A 216 -10.59 3.36 14.49
C GLU A 216 -10.19 4.85 14.47
N ILE A 217 -9.78 5.39 13.32
CA ILE A 217 -9.44 6.82 13.19
C ILE A 217 -10.63 7.69 13.62
N GLU A 218 -11.82 7.42 13.09
CA GLU A 218 -13.03 8.17 13.44
C GLU A 218 -13.38 8.01 14.92
N GLN A 219 -13.42 6.76 15.41
CA GLN A 219 -13.82 6.46 16.78
C GLN A 219 -12.88 7.13 17.78
N GLN A 220 -11.56 7.01 17.58
CA GLN A 220 -10.57 7.58 18.48
C GLN A 220 -10.57 9.12 18.44
N LEU A 221 -10.71 9.74 17.26
CA LEU A 221 -10.87 11.20 17.16
C LEU A 221 -12.11 11.68 17.92
N ARG A 222 -13.24 10.99 17.75
CA ARG A 222 -14.49 11.34 18.40
C ARG A 222 -14.42 11.16 19.91
N GLU A 223 -13.93 10.02 20.38
CA GLU A 223 -13.91 9.64 21.80
C GLU A 223 -12.83 10.38 22.59
N GLN A 224 -11.63 10.55 22.03
CA GLN A 224 -10.49 11.12 22.74
C GLN A 224 -10.40 12.65 22.60
N HIS A 225 -10.96 13.20 21.50
CA HIS A 225 -10.81 14.62 21.18
C HIS A 225 -12.12 15.35 20.86
N GLY A 226 -13.25 14.65 20.70
CA GLY A 226 -14.51 15.27 20.27
C GLY A 226 -14.46 15.82 18.84
N LEU A 227 -13.60 15.24 17.99
CA LEU A 227 -13.35 15.71 16.62
C LEU A 227 -13.78 14.69 15.57
N LYS A 228 -13.81 15.12 14.32
CA LYS A 228 -13.87 14.27 13.13
C LYS A 228 -12.71 14.62 12.19
N PRO A 229 -12.23 13.68 11.37
CA PRO A 229 -11.21 14.00 10.38
C PRO A 229 -11.81 14.84 9.25
N ASP A 230 -11.11 15.90 8.83
CA ASP A 230 -11.41 16.62 7.59
C ASP A 230 -10.68 15.97 6.40
N THR A 231 -9.42 15.60 6.62
CA THR A 231 -8.56 14.97 5.61
C THR A 231 -7.81 13.77 6.21
N VAL A 232 -7.68 12.69 5.45
CA VAL A 232 -6.84 11.54 5.79
C VAL A 232 -5.83 11.30 4.67
N VAL A 233 -4.54 11.44 5.01
CA VAL A 233 -3.42 11.23 4.09
C VAL A 233 -2.93 9.80 4.24
N VAL A 234 -2.98 9.05 3.15
CA VAL A 234 -2.66 7.61 3.12
C VAL A 234 -1.49 7.37 2.18
N THR A 235 -0.46 6.69 2.67
CA THR A 235 0.62 6.22 1.81
C THR A 235 0.07 5.25 0.76
N HIS A 236 0.32 5.54 -0.51
CA HIS A 236 -0.19 4.81 -1.64
C HIS A 236 0.92 4.00 -2.33
N ALA A 237 0.65 2.71 -2.53
CA ALA A 237 1.49 1.80 -3.30
C ALA A 237 0.58 0.76 -3.97
N GLY A 238 0.39 -0.41 -3.37
CA GLY A 238 -0.55 -1.43 -3.89
C GLY A 238 -2.04 -1.09 -3.74
N GLY A 239 -2.42 0.13 -3.35
CA GLY A 239 -3.81 0.57 -3.20
C GLY A 239 -4.62 -0.02 -2.04
N GLY A 240 -4.20 -1.14 -1.45
CA GLY A 240 -4.99 -1.82 -0.41
C GLY A 240 -5.13 -1.03 0.89
N ASN A 241 -4.09 -0.30 1.28
CA ASN A 241 -4.11 0.55 2.47
C ASN A 241 -5.16 1.67 2.36
N LEU A 242 -5.16 2.36 1.21
CA LEU A 242 -6.10 3.43 0.88
C LEU A 242 -7.52 2.91 0.79
N THR A 243 -7.72 1.82 0.05
CA THR A 243 -9.04 1.20 -0.15
C THR A 243 -9.66 0.81 1.19
N GLY A 244 -8.91 0.09 2.03
CA GLY A 244 -9.40 -0.34 3.34
C GLY A 244 -9.68 0.84 4.27
N THR A 245 -8.76 1.80 4.37
CA THR A 245 -8.95 2.99 5.22
C THR A 245 -10.20 3.77 4.83
N ALA A 246 -10.38 4.07 3.54
CA ALA A 246 -11.55 4.81 3.07
C ALA A 246 -12.86 4.06 3.35
N ARG A 247 -12.91 2.75 3.08
CA ARG A 247 -14.07 1.91 3.40
C ARG A 247 -14.36 1.87 4.90
N GLY A 248 -13.32 1.85 5.73
CA GLY A 248 -13.42 1.94 7.19
C GLY A 248 -14.06 3.25 7.67
N LEU A 249 -13.62 4.38 7.12
CA LEU A 249 -14.20 5.70 7.40
C LEU A 249 -15.67 5.76 7.00
N ILE A 250 -16.02 5.26 5.81
CA ILE A 250 -17.41 5.17 5.34
C ILE A 250 -18.26 4.34 6.32
N LYS A 251 -17.75 3.20 6.79
CA LYS A 251 -18.44 2.37 7.80
C LYS A 251 -18.61 3.07 9.15
N ALA A 252 -17.72 4.00 9.50
CA ALA A 252 -17.85 4.85 10.67
C ALA A 252 -18.80 6.06 10.46
N GLY A 253 -19.38 6.21 9.27
CA GLY A 253 -20.26 7.33 8.91
C GLY A 253 -19.53 8.59 8.43
N CYS A 254 -18.23 8.48 8.14
CA CYS A 254 -17.39 9.53 7.58
C CYS A 254 -17.34 9.43 6.05
N VAL A 255 -18.33 10.04 5.38
CA VAL A 255 -18.45 10.02 3.91
C VAL A 255 -17.91 11.28 3.22
N ASP A 256 -17.77 12.38 3.96
CA ASP A 256 -17.31 13.68 3.43
C ASP A 256 -15.82 13.97 3.74
N VAL A 257 -15.07 12.95 4.17
CA VAL A 257 -13.65 13.08 4.50
C VAL A 257 -12.83 13.04 3.22
N GLU A 258 -11.92 13.99 3.04
CA GLU A 258 -11.01 14.01 1.90
C GLU A 258 -9.93 12.93 2.07
N ILE A 259 -9.83 12.01 1.11
CA ILE A 259 -8.80 10.96 1.07
C ILE A 259 -7.69 11.37 0.11
N VAL A 260 -6.51 11.64 0.67
CA VAL A 260 -5.32 12.02 -0.11
C VAL A 260 -4.37 10.83 -0.21
N ALA A 261 -4.17 10.32 -1.42
CA ALA A 261 -3.13 9.34 -1.72
C ALA A 261 -1.76 10.04 -1.76
N ALA A 262 -0.74 9.48 -1.10
CA ALA A 262 0.61 10.03 -1.10
C ALA A 262 1.64 8.97 -1.53
N SER A 263 2.45 9.28 -2.54
CA SER A 263 3.57 8.43 -2.97
C SER A 263 4.86 9.22 -3.05
N VAL A 264 5.99 8.52 -2.92
CA VAL A 264 7.28 9.08 -3.29
C VAL A 264 7.47 9.00 -4.80
N ASP A 265 7.86 10.10 -5.41
CA ASP A 265 8.14 10.18 -6.83
C ASP A 265 9.36 9.35 -7.20
N LEU A 266 9.12 8.33 -8.01
CA LEU A 266 10.13 7.52 -8.71
C LEU A 266 9.93 7.55 -10.22
N SER A 267 9.41 8.65 -10.77
CA SER A 267 9.21 8.84 -12.20
C SER A 267 10.48 8.47 -12.98
N GLY A 268 10.30 7.66 -14.03
CA GLY A 268 11.40 7.15 -14.85
C GLY A 268 12.06 5.86 -14.35
N LEU A 269 11.77 5.40 -13.12
CA LEU A 269 12.28 4.10 -12.62
C LEU A 269 11.22 3.00 -12.76
N HIS A 270 11.64 1.82 -13.22
CA HIS A 270 10.75 0.67 -13.34
C HIS A 270 11.04 -0.37 -12.24
N MET A 271 10.05 -0.69 -11.40
CA MET A 271 10.29 -1.51 -10.20
C MET A 271 10.74 -2.94 -10.47
N ALA A 272 10.30 -3.53 -11.59
CA ALA A 272 10.75 -4.86 -12.01
C ALA A 272 11.98 -4.82 -12.93
N SER A 273 12.59 -3.64 -13.15
CA SER A 273 13.85 -3.51 -13.88
C SER A 273 14.99 -3.85 -12.94
N ASP A 274 15.81 -4.81 -13.35
CA ASP A 274 17.04 -5.19 -12.66
C ASP A 274 17.99 -3.99 -12.46
N GLN A 275 18.07 -3.11 -13.45
CA GLN A 275 18.89 -1.90 -13.41
C GLN A 275 18.36 -0.86 -12.43
N ASP A 276 17.04 -0.67 -12.37
CA ASP A 276 16.43 0.38 -11.55
C ASP A 276 16.14 -0.07 -10.12
N PHE A 277 16.13 -1.38 -9.89
CA PHE A 277 15.72 -1.96 -8.61
C PHE A 277 16.46 -1.34 -7.43
N ASN A 278 17.78 -1.16 -7.55
CA ASN A 278 18.65 -0.59 -6.51
C ASN A 278 18.90 0.92 -6.66
N ARG A 279 18.17 1.59 -7.56
CA ARG A 279 18.18 3.06 -7.71
C ARG A 279 17.12 3.77 -6.85
N LYS A 280 16.25 3.00 -6.19
CA LYS A 280 15.38 3.48 -5.12
C LYS A 280 16.04 3.25 -3.76
N SER A 281 15.73 4.12 -2.80
CA SER A 281 16.33 4.11 -1.47
C SER A 281 15.37 3.62 -0.39
N PHE A 282 14.23 3.06 -0.77
CA PHE A 282 13.32 2.24 0.03
C PHE A 282 12.24 1.67 -0.90
N THR A 283 11.47 0.70 -0.40
CA THR A 283 10.72 -0.27 -1.22
C THR A 283 9.19 -0.17 -1.11
N THR A 284 8.66 0.77 -0.35
CA THR A 284 7.21 0.91 -0.18
C THR A 284 6.81 2.38 -0.23
N GLY A 285 5.57 2.68 -0.65
CA GLY A 285 5.02 4.04 -0.64
C GLY A 285 5.53 4.93 -1.77
N HIS A 286 5.76 4.37 -2.96
CA HIS A 286 6.30 5.12 -4.09
C HIS A 286 5.54 4.87 -5.40
N THR A 287 5.65 5.82 -6.35
CA THR A 287 4.89 5.82 -7.61
C THR A 287 5.15 4.60 -8.48
N GLY A 288 6.34 4.00 -8.37
CA GLY A 288 6.70 2.73 -9.02
C GLY A 288 5.79 1.53 -8.66
N PHE A 289 5.04 1.61 -7.55
CA PHE A 289 3.92 0.72 -7.25
C PHE A 289 2.58 1.46 -7.33
N GLY A 290 2.51 2.69 -6.82
CA GLY A 290 1.27 3.48 -6.77
C GLY A 290 0.56 3.61 -8.11
N VAL A 291 1.23 4.16 -9.13
CA VAL A 291 0.62 4.41 -10.44
C VAL A 291 0.22 3.10 -11.15
N PRO A 292 1.07 2.07 -11.22
CA PRO A 292 0.69 0.74 -11.69
C PRO A 292 -0.60 0.16 -11.09
N PHE A 293 -0.76 0.22 -9.77
CA PHE A 293 -1.92 -0.34 -9.09
C PHE A 293 -3.15 0.59 -9.11
N ALA A 294 -2.96 1.89 -9.26
CA ALA A 294 -4.06 2.82 -9.52
C ALA A 294 -4.63 2.64 -10.94
N THR A 295 -3.76 2.45 -11.94
CA THR A 295 -4.16 2.42 -13.36
C THR A 295 -4.47 1.03 -13.90
N TRP A 296 -4.08 -0.05 -13.22
CA TRP A 296 -4.55 -1.40 -13.55
C TRP A 296 -4.37 -2.36 -12.36
N PRO A 297 -5.26 -2.32 -11.37
CA PRO A 297 -5.11 -3.10 -10.13
C PRO A 297 -5.10 -4.62 -10.35
N ASP A 298 -5.73 -5.14 -11.41
CA ASP A 298 -5.80 -6.58 -11.72
C ASP A 298 -4.48 -7.17 -12.25
N ARG A 299 -3.40 -6.40 -12.25
CA ARG A 299 -2.02 -6.89 -12.45
C ARG A 299 -1.43 -7.65 -11.25
N ALA A 300 -2.28 -8.09 -10.32
CA ALA A 300 -1.92 -8.69 -9.04
C ALA A 300 -1.75 -10.22 -9.13
N ASP A 301 -1.45 -10.86 -8.01
CA ASP A 301 -1.38 -12.32 -7.88
C ASP A 301 -2.76 -13.00 -7.80
N VAL A 302 -3.85 -12.21 -7.73
CA VAL A 302 -5.23 -12.69 -7.74
C VAL A 302 -5.94 -12.27 -9.04
N PRO A 303 -6.91 -13.07 -9.53
CA PRO A 303 -7.65 -12.76 -10.76
C PRO A 303 -8.45 -11.44 -10.71
N LYS A 304 -8.99 -11.08 -9.54
CA LYS A 304 -9.72 -9.83 -9.31
C LYS A 304 -9.23 -9.19 -8.01
N ASN A 305 -8.68 -7.99 -8.13
CA ASN A 305 -8.09 -7.27 -7.02
C ASN A 305 -9.15 -6.50 -6.22
N ALA A 306 -9.19 -6.72 -4.91
CA ALA A 306 -10.06 -6.01 -3.97
C ALA A 306 -9.58 -4.58 -3.66
N ALA A 307 -8.30 -4.26 -3.87
CA ALA A 307 -7.75 -2.92 -3.73
C ALA A 307 -8.12 -2.08 -4.97
N ARG A 308 -9.10 -1.18 -4.79
CA ARG A 308 -9.63 -0.31 -5.85
C ARG A 308 -9.43 1.16 -5.47
N PRO A 309 -8.20 1.67 -5.51
CA PRO A 309 -7.87 2.95 -4.90
C PRO A 309 -8.52 4.15 -5.60
N LEU A 310 -8.74 4.10 -6.92
CA LEU A 310 -9.42 5.18 -7.66
C LEU A 310 -10.90 5.36 -7.26
N ARG A 311 -11.55 4.33 -6.70
CA ARG A 311 -12.92 4.44 -6.14
C ARG A 311 -12.99 5.40 -4.97
N TYR A 312 -11.88 5.64 -4.30
CA TYR A 312 -11.87 6.22 -2.95
C TYR A 312 -10.96 7.44 -2.80
N MET A 313 -9.92 7.61 -3.62
CA MET A 313 -9.06 8.80 -3.51
C MET A 313 -9.75 10.05 -4.07
N ASP A 314 -9.60 11.17 -3.37
CA ASP A 314 -10.02 12.50 -3.82
C ASP A 314 -8.85 13.25 -4.47
N ARG A 315 -7.62 13.01 -3.97
CA ARG A 315 -6.38 13.61 -4.48
C ARG A 315 -5.27 12.57 -4.50
N TYR A 316 -4.29 12.78 -5.36
CA TYR A 316 -3.05 11.99 -5.35
C TYR A 316 -1.86 12.94 -5.48
N VAL A 317 -1.09 13.03 -4.40
CA VAL A 317 0.12 13.84 -4.34
C VAL A 317 1.38 12.99 -4.32
N THR A 318 2.47 13.58 -4.78
CA THR A 318 3.81 13.03 -4.66
C THR A 318 4.72 13.91 -3.82
N ILE A 319 5.70 13.26 -3.20
CA ILE A 319 6.83 13.90 -2.49
C ILE A 319 8.13 13.25 -2.96
N THR A 320 9.27 13.87 -2.73
CA THR A 320 10.58 13.34 -3.11
C THR A 320 11.14 12.39 -2.05
N GLN A 321 12.12 11.56 -2.44
CA GLN A 321 12.85 10.72 -1.48
C GLN A 321 13.52 11.57 -0.39
N GLY A 322 14.07 12.73 -0.77
CA GLY A 322 14.74 13.63 0.18
C GLY A 322 13.79 14.19 1.25
N GLU A 323 12.57 14.58 0.85
CA GLU A 323 11.53 15.03 1.79
C GLU A 323 11.09 13.90 2.73
N ALA A 324 10.90 12.67 2.22
CA ALA A 324 10.55 11.52 3.05
C ALA A 324 11.62 11.25 4.13
N PHE A 325 12.90 11.30 3.75
CA PHE A 325 14.01 11.11 4.69
C PHE A 325 14.10 12.22 5.73
N TYR A 326 13.97 13.47 5.29
CA TYR A 326 13.97 14.63 6.18
C TYR A 326 12.85 14.54 7.21
N VAL A 327 11.63 14.22 6.76
CA VAL A 327 10.45 14.13 7.64
C VAL A 327 10.55 12.92 8.58
N THR A 328 11.22 11.85 8.16
CA THR A 328 11.49 10.70 9.03
C THR A 328 12.38 11.07 10.20
N GLU A 329 13.44 11.83 9.95
CA GLU A 329 14.30 12.36 11.02
C GLU A 329 13.57 13.41 11.87
N LEU A 330 12.79 14.29 11.24
CA LEU A 330 11.96 15.29 11.90
C LEU A 330 11.01 14.65 12.93
N LEU A 331 10.33 13.56 12.56
CA LEU A 331 9.42 12.83 13.44
C LEU A 331 10.15 12.29 14.68
N ALA A 332 11.34 11.73 14.49
CA ALA A 332 12.15 11.23 15.59
C ALA A 332 12.61 12.36 16.53
N GLN A 333 13.09 13.48 15.97
CA GLN A 333 13.67 14.57 16.76
C GLN A 333 12.63 15.45 17.46
N LEU A 334 11.46 15.66 16.85
CA LEU A 334 10.43 16.55 17.40
C LEU A 334 9.35 15.83 18.20
N GLU A 335 9.02 14.59 17.85
CA GLU A 335 7.93 13.84 18.51
C GLU A 335 8.45 12.61 19.28
N GLY A 336 9.75 12.29 19.17
CA GLY A 336 10.34 11.14 19.87
C GLY A 336 9.93 9.79 19.28
N LEU A 337 9.48 9.76 18.02
CA LEU A 337 8.98 8.54 17.35
C LEU A 337 9.94 8.12 16.24
N GLU A 338 10.78 7.13 16.52
CA GLU A 338 11.69 6.56 15.51
C GLU A 338 10.94 5.58 14.59
N ARG A 339 10.85 5.89 13.29
CA ARG A 339 10.06 5.12 12.31
C ARG A 339 10.81 4.95 10.99
N GLY A 340 10.39 3.99 10.17
CA GLY A 340 10.94 3.77 8.83
C GLY A 340 10.43 4.79 7.80
N PRO A 341 11.23 5.11 6.76
CA PRO A 341 10.90 6.16 5.80
C PRO A 341 9.68 5.85 4.94
N ALA A 342 9.40 4.58 4.65
CA ALA A 342 8.24 4.24 3.81
C ALA A 342 6.92 4.60 4.51
N GLY A 343 6.84 4.39 5.83
CA GLY A 343 5.68 4.78 6.63
C GLY A 343 5.48 6.29 6.74
N ASN A 344 6.53 7.09 6.54
CA ASN A 344 6.49 8.54 6.68
C ASN A 344 6.20 9.29 5.36
N THR A 345 5.90 8.56 4.28
CA THR A 345 5.50 9.17 2.99
C THR A 345 4.27 10.07 3.15
N SER A 346 3.22 9.55 3.80
CA SER A 346 2.00 10.32 4.08
C SER A 346 2.24 11.46 5.07
N LEU A 347 3.14 11.29 6.06
CA LEU A 347 3.54 12.38 6.95
C LEU A 347 4.23 13.52 6.20
N ALA A 348 5.09 13.21 5.23
CA ALA A 348 5.77 14.22 4.42
C ALA A 348 4.78 15.05 3.59
N ALA A 349 3.82 14.38 2.93
CA ALA A 349 2.73 15.07 2.25
C ALA A 349 1.85 15.88 3.22
N ALA A 350 1.53 15.33 4.39
CA ALA A 350 0.71 15.97 5.42
C ALA A 350 1.29 17.29 5.93
N ILE A 351 2.62 17.41 6.07
CA ILE A 351 3.27 18.65 6.50
C ILE A 351 3.02 19.79 5.50
N ALA A 352 3.09 19.50 4.20
CA ALA A 352 2.79 20.48 3.16
C ALA A 352 1.29 20.83 3.13
N LEU A 353 0.42 19.82 3.15
CA LEU A 353 -1.03 19.99 3.09
C LEU A 353 -1.56 20.76 4.31
N ALA A 354 -1.10 20.43 5.51
CA ALA A 354 -1.52 21.09 6.74
C ALA A 354 -1.18 22.60 6.74
N ALA A 355 -0.10 23.00 6.06
CA ALA A 355 0.28 24.41 5.93
C ALA A 355 -0.72 25.24 5.11
N GLU A 356 -1.51 24.60 4.25
CA GLU A 356 -2.52 25.24 3.39
C GLU A 356 -3.93 25.21 4.00
N MET A 357 -4.15 24.28 4.94
CA MET A 357 -5.43 24.07 5.62
C MET A 357 -5.62 25.04 6.79
N ASP A 358 -6.88 25.39 7.07
CA ASP A 358 -7.23 26.23 8.22
C ASP A 358 -6.84 25.55 9.54
N GLN A 359 -6.42 26.35 10.51
CA GLN A 359 -5.84 25.85 11.77
C GLN A 359 -6.79 25.00 12.64
N ASP A 360 -8.10 25.13 12.44
CA ASP A 360 -9.17 24.38 13.11
C ASP A 360 -9.44 23.02 12.46
N LYS A 361 -8.92 22.79 11.24
CA LYS A 361 -9.05 21.53 10.51
C LYS A 361 -8.19 20.42 11.11
N VAL A 362 -8.66 19.20 10.91
CA VAL A 362 -8.03 17.95 11.39
C VAL A 362 -7.54 17.15 10.19
N LEU A 363 -6.22 17.00 10.11
CA LEU A 363 -5.56 16.13 9.16
C LEU A 363 -5.00 14.90 9.88
N VAL A 364 -5.28 13.71 9.37
CA VAL A 364 -4.76 12.44 9.91
C VAL A 364 -3.77 11.81 8.94
N VAL A 365 -2.58 11.51 9.44
CA VAL A 365 -1.59 10.63 8.81
C VAL A 365 -1.90 9.21 9.24
N GLN A 366 -2.17 8.35 8.25
CA GLN A 366 -2.83 7.07 8.50
C GLN A 366 -1.89 5.94 8.93
N GLU A 367 -0.59 6.02 8.68
CA GLU A 367 0.34 4.96 9.10
C GLU A 367 1.70 5.44 9.57
N THR A 368 2.37 4.55 10.30
CA THR A 368 3.81 4.52 10.55
C THR A 368 4.30 3.09 10.38
N GLU A 369 5.62 2.89 10.36
CA GLU A 369 6.20 1.56 10.40
C GLU A 369 7.44 1.49 11.30
N TYR A 370 7.75 0.27 11.75
CA TYR A 370 8.96 -0.03 12.48
C TYR A 370 10.21 0.35 11.69
N THR A 371 11.23 0.71 12.45
CA THR A 371 12.59 0.97 11.98
C THR A 371 13.52 -0.17 12.42
N GLY A 372 14.74 -0.15 11.91
CA GLY A 372 15.80 -1.10 12.20
C GLY A 372 17.07 -0.67 11.48
N ALA A 373 18.20 -1.34 11.73
CA ALA A 373 19.49 -0.92 11.16
C ALA A 373 19.42 -0.80 9.63
N GLY A 374 18.80 -1.78 8.95
CA GLY A 374 18.60 -1.72 7.52
C GLY A 374 17.51 -0.76 7.05
N LYS A 375 16.53 -0.36 7.89
CA LYS A 375 15.46 0.59 7.49
C LYS A 375 15.79 2.05 7.83
N HIS A 376 16.85 2.28 8.62
CA HIS A 376 17.22 3.61 9.08
C HIS A 376 17.63 4.53 7.93
N VAL A 377 17.33 5.83 8.05
CA VAL A 377 17.61 6.85 7.03
C VAL A 377 19.08 6.82 6.60
N SER A 378 20.01 6.72 7.55
CA SER A 378 21.44 6.65 7.25
C SER A 378 21.85 5.42 6.43
N ALA A 379 21.22 4.26 6.65
CA ALA A 379 21.50 3.05 5.89
C ALA A 379 21.01 3.19 4.44
N GLN A 380 19.81 3.77 4.26
CA GLN A 380 19.26 4.04 2.93
C GLN A 380 20.08 5.06 2.14
N LEU A 381 20.48 6.18 2.77
CA LEU A 381 21.31 7.18 2.12
C LEU A 381 22.72 6.64 1.79
N SER A 382 23.29 5.81 2.67
CA SER A 382 24.58 5.15 2.40
C SER A 382 24.49 4.19 1.22
N PHE A 383 23.41 3.42 1.14
CA PHE A 383 23.12 2.54 0.02
C PHE A 383 22.91 3.30 -1.29
N ALA A 384 22.19 4.42 -1.25
CA ALA A 384 22.00 5.30 -2.40
C ALA A 384 23.35 5.80 -2.94
N ARG A 385 24.25 6.31 -2.08
CA ARG A 385 25.60 6.74 -2.49
C ARG A 385 26.40 5.60 -3.13
N ALA A 386 26.34 4.40 -2.54
CA ALA A 386 27.02 3.23 -3.07
C ALA A 386 26.51 2.83 -4.47
N ASN A 387 25.25 3.14 -4.79
CA ASN A 387 24.66 2.95 -6.12
C ASN A 387 24.80 4.17 -7.05
N GLY A 388 25.67 5.13 -6.70
CA GLY A 388 25.99 6.29 -7.55
C GLY A 388 24.97 7.43 -7.48
N ILE A 389 24.04 7.40 -6.53
CA ILE A 389 23.09 8.48 -6.31
C ILE A 389 23.78 9.62 -5.56
N LYS A 390 23.70 10.83 -6.11
CA LYS A 390 24.24 12.04 -5.47
C LYS A 390 23.33 12.45 -4.32
N ILE A 391 23.91 12.83 -3.19
CA ILE A 391 23.15 13.29 -2.03
C ILE A 391 23.63 14.67 -1.65
N SER A 392 22.71 15.62 -1.61
CA SER A 392 22.95 17.00 -1.23
C SER A 392 21.85 17.49 -0.27
N VAL A 393 22.11 18.64 0.34
CA VAL A 393 21.11 19.43 1.05
C VAL A 393 20.83 20.65 0.17
N GLY A 394 19.56 21.03 -0.03
CA GLY A 394 19.17 22.09 -0.96
C GLY A 394 17.67 22.16 -1.23
N ASP A 395 17.29 22.60 -2.44
CA ASP A 395 15.88 22.63 -2.89
C ASP A 395 15.43 21.23 -3.35
N PRO A 396 14.42 20.60 -2.71
CA PRO A 396 13.88 19.31 -3.12
C PRO A 396 13.41 19.27 -4.58
N ALA A 397 13.09 20.41 -5.20
CA ALA A 397 12.74 20.46 -6.63
C ALA A 397 13.89 20.00 -7.56
N GLU A 398 15.14 19.98 -7.08
CA GLU A 398 16.29 19.46 -7.82
C GLU A 398 16.44 17.93 -7.71
N ASN A 399 15.61 17.26 -6.91
CA ASN A 399 15.62 15.82 -6.77
C ASN A 399 15.33 15.13 -8.12
N LYS A 400 16.12 14.12 -8.46
CA LYS A 400 15.96 13.34 -9.69
C LYS A 400 15.94 11.85 -9.33
N PRO A 401 14.80 11.15 -9.49
CA PRO A 401 14.70 9.73 -9.17
C PRO A 401 15.85 8.90 -9.74
N GLY A 402 16.52 8.14 -8.87
CA GLY A 402 17.66 7.30 -9.22
C GLY A 402 18.97 8.02 -9.49
N GLU A 403 19.01 9.35 -9.52
CA GLU A 403 20.23 10.12 -9.81
C GLU A 403 20.67 11.00 -8.64
N THR A 404 19.75 11.74 -8.04
CA THR A 404 20.04 12.71 -6.99
C THR A 404 18.93 12.70 -5.93
N ILE A 405 19.32 12.65 -4.66
CA ILE A 405 18.47 12.86 -3.49
C ILE A 405 18.84 14.20 -2.87
N VAL A 406 17.89 15.13 -2.81
CA VAL A 406 18.10 16.46 -2.20
C VAL A 406 17.30 16.55 -0.93
N LEU A 407 18.00 16.58 0.21
CA LEU A 407 17.39 16.80 1.51
C LEU A 407 17.02 18.28 1.67
N PRO A 408 15.79 18.62 2.07
CA PRO A 408 15.43 20.00 2.40
C PRO A 408 16.39 20.66 3.40
N GLU A 409 16.71 21.94 3.20
CA GLU A 409 17.39 22.78 4.19
C GLU A 409 16.44 23.24 5.30
N HIS A 410 15.16 23.43 4.95
CA HIS A 410 14.14 23.97 5.83
C HIS A 410 12.79 23.27 5.58
N PRO A 411 11.96 23.00 6.60
CA PRO A 411 10.69 22.27 6.44
C PRO A 411 9.70 22.96 5.48
N ARG A 412 9.77 24.29 5.35
CA ARG A 412 8.97 25.07 4.37
C ARG A 412 9.18 24.68 2.91
N GLN A 413 10.28 23.97 2.60
CA GLN A 413 10.57 23.50 1.24
C GLN A 413 9.84 22.21 0.91
N ILE A 414 9.27 21.52 1.90
CA ILE A 414 8.46 20.32 1.68
C ILE A 414 7.21 20.69 0.90
N LYS A 415 6.96 20.00 -0.21
CA LYS A 415 5.83 20.25 -1.10
C LYS A 415 5.15 18.94 -1.51
N ALA A 416 3.84 18.91 -1.39
CA ALA A 416 3.00 17.89 -2.00
C ALA A 416 2.72 18.31 -3.45
N VAL A 417 3.23 17.56 -4.43
CA VAL A 417 3.02 17.83 -5.86
C VAL A 417 1.81 17.05 -6.35
N GLU A 418 0.83 17.74 -6.91
CA GLU A 418 -0.39 17.10 -7.43
C GLU A 418 -0.10 16.21 -8.64
N THR A 419 -0.71 15.03 -8.65
CA THR A 419 -0.82 14.13 -9.80
C THR A 419 -2.24 14.21 -10.34
N ASP A 420 -2.38 14.42 -11.66
CA ASP A 420 -3.67 14.51 -12.31
C ASP A 420 -4.42 13.16 -12.24
N LEU A 421 -5.50 13.12 -11.45
CA LEU A 421 -6.35 11.94 -11.32
C LEU A 421 -7.07 11.58 -12.63
N ASP A 422 -7.43 12.55 -13.46
CA ASP A 422 -8.09 12.29 -14.73
C ASP A 422 -7.13 11.57 -15.68
N ASP A 423 -5.84 11.89 -15.66
CA ASP A 423 -4.83 11.15 -16.43
C ASP A 423 -4.66 9.71 -15.95
N LEU A 424 -4.77 9.47 -14.64
CA LEU A 424 -4.79 8.11 -14.09
C LEU A 424 -6.06 7.36 -14.48
N ARG A 425 -7.24 8.00 -14.43
CA ARG A 425 -8.53 7.42 -14.86
C ARG A 425 -8.53 7.10 -16.36
N LYS A 426 -8.01 8.00 -17.21
CA LYS A 426 -7.82 7.77 -18.66
C LYS A 426 -6.89 6.58 -18.90
N SER A 427 -5.79 6.51 -18.14
CA SER A 427 -4.85 5.39 -18.20
C SER A 427 -5.49 4.08 -17.74
N TYR A 428 -6.36 4.13 -16.73
CA TYR A 428 -7.16 3.00 -16.28
C TYR A 428 -8.04 2.46 -17.40
N ILE A 429 -8.85 3.32 -18.02
CA ILE A 429 -9.72 2.95 -19.14
C ILE A 429 -8.88 2.39 -20.31
N LYS A 430 -7.73 3.00 -20.60
CA LYS A 430 -6.83 2.51 -21.65
C LYS A 430 -6.30 1.11 -21.38
N ASN A 431 -5.86 0.84 -20.15
CA ASN A 431 -5.32 -0.46 -19.78
C ASN A 431 -6.41 -1.54 -19.74
N ALA A 432 -7.60 -1.17 -19.26
CA ALA A 432 -8.80 -1.98 -19.35
C ALA A 432 -9.07 -2.43 -20.80
N LEU A 433 -9.14 -1.49 -21.75
CA LEU A 433 -9.42 -1.81 -23.15
C LEU A 433 -8.35 -2.68 -23.81
N LYS A 434 -7.07 -2.50 -23.45
CA LYS A 434 -5.97 -3.31 -23.99
C LYS A 434 -6.04 -4.78 -23.60
N GLN A 435 -6.48 -5.08 -22.38
CA GLN A 435 -6.59 -6.47 -21.91
C GLN A 435 -7.68 -7.26 -22.64
N PHE A 436 -8.68 -6.56 -23.18
CA PHE A 436 -9.84 -7.20 -23.79
C PHE A 436 -9.93 -6.97 -25.31
N GLU A 437 -8.92 -6.43 -25.99
CA GLU A 437 -8.93 -6.24 -27.46
C GLU A 437 -10.11 -5.38 -27.98
N ALA A 438 -10.33 -4.19 -27.40
CA ALA A 438 -11.24 -3.14 -27.91
C ALA A 438 -12.66 -3.64 -28.32
N ILE A 439 -13.48 -3.95 -27.32
CA ILE A 439 -14.80 -4.56 -27.49
C ILE A 439 -15.93 -3.56 -27.30
N ASP A 440 -17.08 -3.79 -27.95
CA ASP A 440 -18.41 -3.28 -27.55
C ASP A 440 -18.67 -3.62 -26.07
N LEU A 441 -18.44 -2.67 -25.18
CA LEU A 441 -18.68 -2.78 -23.74
C LEU A 441 -20.18 -2.71 -23.46
N CYS A 442 -20.68 -3.58 -22.57
CA CYS A 442 -22.09 -3.50 -22.16
C CYS A 442 -22.31 -2.40 -21.11
N ALA A 443 -23.57 -2.13 -20.76
CA ALA A 443 -23.93 -1.11 -19.78
C ALA A 443 -23.31 -1.40 -18.39
N GLU A 444 -23.20 -2.67 -18.03
CA GLU A 444 -22.57 -3.13 -16.78
C GLU A 444 -21.06 -2.84 -16.77
N ASP A 445 -20.36 -3.04 -17.89
CA ASP A 445 -18.94 -2.71 -18.04
C ASP A 445 -18.71 -1.19 -17.88
N ILE A 446 -19.52 -0.37 -18.53
CA ILE A 446 -19.42 1.10 -18.44
C ILE A 446 -19.71 1.57 -17.01
N LYS A 447 -20.76 1.03 -16.37
CA LYS A 447 -21.10 1.34 -14.98
C LYS A 447 -19.95 0.96 -14.04
N PHE A 448 -19.38 -0.22 -14.21
CA PHE A 448 -18.23 -0.66 -13.42
C PHE A 448 -17.04 0.30 -13.57
N LEU A 449 -16.69 0.70 -14.79
CA LEU A 449 -15.61 1.66 -15.04
C LEU A 449 -15.89 3.02 -14.38
N ALA A 450 -17.14 3.49 -14.43
CA ALA A 450 -17.55 4.74 -13.78
C ALA A 450 -17.38 4.67 -12.27
N GLU A 451 -17.80 3.57 -11.64
CA GLU A 451 -17.59 3.33 -10.22
C GLU A 451 -16.09 3.24 -9.88
N ASP A 452 -15.31 2.44 -10.60
CA ASP A 452 -13.87 2.24 -10.37
C ASP A 452 -13.06 3.53 -10.49
N CYS A 453 -13.42 4.39 -11.45
CA CYS A 453 -12.79 5.69 -11.66
C CYS A 453 -13.35 6.79 -10.75
N ARG A 454 -14.45 6.53 -10.01
CA ARG A 454 -15.23 7.55 -9.30
C ARG A 454 -15.59 8.72 -10.23
N ALA A 455 -16.13 8.39 -11.40
CA ALA A 455 -16.49 9.32 -12.47
C ALA A 455 -17.94 9.10 -12.92
N SER A 456 -18.50 10.03 -13.69
CA SER A 456 -19.82 9.85 -14.30
C SER A 456 -19.76 8.84 -15.45
N ILE A 457 -20.89 8.18 -15.72
CA ILE A 457 -21.06 7.31 -16.89
C ILE A 457 -20.76 8.08 -18.19
N ASP A 458 -21.25 9.30 -18.30
CA ASP A 458 -21.05 10.16 -19.48
C ASP A 458 -19.57 10.44 -19.73
N TRP A 459 -18.80 10.72 -18.66
CA TRP A 459 -17.37 10.94 -18.76
C TRP A 459 -16.64 9.68 -19.26
N VAL A 460 -16.98 8.51 -18.72
CA VAL A 460 -16.40 7.24 -19.18
C VAL A 460 -16.72 7.00 -20.65
N GLN A 461 -17.96 7.22 -21.08
CA GLN A 461 -18.36 7.08 -22.49
C GLN A 461 -17.60 8.05 -23.40
N GLU A 462 -17.36 9.28 -22.97
CA GLU A 462 -16.51 10.23 -23.68
C GLU A 462 -15.07 9.70 -23.83
N GLN A 463 -14.47 9.19 -22.76
CA GLN A 463 -13.11 8.64 -22.81
C GLN A 463 -13.02 7.39 -23.68
N LEU A 464 -14.03 6.52 -23.65
CA LEU A 464 -14.11 5.33 -24.52
C LEU A 464 -14.13 5.74 -26.00
N ARG A 465 -14.97 6.73 -26.38
CA ARG A 465 -15.04 7.28 -27.74
C ARG A 465 -13.71 7.89 -28.18
N ALA A 466 -13.05 8.64 -27.30
CA ALA A 466 -11.75 9.27 -27.59
C ALA A 466 -10.63 8.24 -27.85
N GLN A 467 -10.75 7.03 -27.30
CA GLN A 467 -9.78 5.93 -27.50
C GLN A 467 -10.16 4.98 -28.64
N GLY A 468 -11.21 5.29 -29.42
CA GLY A 468 -11.66 4.47 -30.55
C GLY A 468 -12.54 3.27 -30.17
N GLY A 469 -12.99 3.19 -28.91
CA GLY A 469 -14.05 2.26 -28.50
C GLY A 469 -15.39 2.71 -29.08
N ARG A 470 -16.15 1.79 -29.68
CA ARG A 470 -17.54 2.02 -30.08
C ARG A 470 -18.49 1.68 -28.94
#